data_AF-M1ELM7-F1
#
_entry.id   AF-M1ELM7-F1
#
_cell.length_a   1.000
_cell.length_b   1.000
_cell.length_c   1.000
_cell.angle_alpha   90.00
_cell.angle_beta   90.00
_cell.angle_gamma   90.00
#
_symmetry.space_group_name_H-M   'P 1'
#
loop_
_entity.id
_entity.type
_entity.pdbx_description
1 polymer ?
#
loop_
_entity_poly.entity_id
_entity_poly.type
_entity_poly.pdbx_seq_one_letter_code
_entity_poly.pdbx_strand_id
1 'polypeptide(L)'
;SARNITVKVQFMYGEDPSNAMPVIFGKSSCSEFSKEAYTAVVYHNRSPDFHEEIKVKLPATLTDHHHLLFTFYHVSCQQKQNTPLETPVGYTWIPMLQNG
;
A
#
# COMPACT_ATOMS: atom_id res chain seq x y z
N SER A 1 -9.72 10.29 19.55
CA SER A 1 -10.46 10.22 18.27
C SER A 1 -10.05 8.95 17.55
N ALA A 2 -10.98 8.22 16.94
CA ALA A 2 -10.64 7.11 16.05
C ALA A 2 -10.18 7.66 14.69
N ARG A 3 -9.27 6.98 14.01
CA ARG A 3 -8.72 7.41 12.71
C ARG A 3 -9.51 6.76 11.57
N ASN A 4 -9.57 7.43 10.43
CA ASN A 4 -10.00 6.84 9.17
C ASN A 4 -8.78 6.23 8.49
N ILE A 5 -8.74 4.91 8.29
CA ILE A 5 -7.53 4.22 7.87
C ILE A 5 -7.70 3.64 6.47
N THR A 6 -6.73 3.90 5.61
CA THR A 6 -6.48 3.12 4.38
C THR A 6 -5.08 2.53 4.44
N VAL A 7 -4.86 1.43 3.74
CA VAL A 7 -3.56 0.79 3.57
C VAL A 7 -3.15 0.91 2.11
N LYS A 8 -1.99 1.52 1.89
CA LYS A 8 -1.30 1.48 0.61
C LYS A 8 -0.39 0.26 0.57
N VAL A 9 -0.49 -0.51 -0.50
CA VAL A 9 0.34 -1.70 -0.76
C VAL A 9 1.19 -1.44 -1.98
N GLN A 10 2.50 -1.67 -1.86
CA GLN A 10 3.48 -1.53 -2.93
C GLN A 10 4.36 -2.77 -3.00
N PHE A 11 4.78 -3.14 -4.21
CA PHE A 11 5.84 -4.13 -4.42
C PHE A 11 7.14 -3.38 -4.74
N MET A 12 8.13 -3.52 -3.87
CA MET A 12 9.35 -2.71 -3.87
C MET A 12 10.56 -3.54 -4.30
N TYR A 13 11.55 -2.89 -4.92
CA TYR A 13 12.89 -3.42 -5.19
C TYR A 13 13.95 -2.49 -4.60
N GLY A 14 14.05 -2.47 -3.27
CA GLY A 14 14.83 -1.49 -2.51
C GLY A 14 13.97 -0.56 -1.65
N GLU A 15 14.62 0.33 -0.90
CA GLU A 15 13.97 1.16 0.13
C GLU A 15 13.50 2.53 -0.36
N ASP A 16 13.96 3.00 -1.52
CA ASP A 16 13.58 4.32 -2.03
C ASP A 16 12.14 4.27 -2.59
N PRO A 17 11.30 5.30 -2.37
CA PRO A 17 9.94 5.35 -2.92
C PRO A 17 9.86 5.16 -4.44
N SER A 18 10.90 5.56 -5.19
CA SER A 18 11.01 5.35 -6.63
C SER A 18 11.19 3.88 -7.03
N ASN A 19 11.59 3.01 -6.09
CA ASN A 19 11.77 1.57 -6.31
C ASN A 19 10.44 0.78 -6.35
N ALA A 20 9.29 1.44 -6.21
CA ALA A 20 8.00 0.81 -6.40
C ALA A 20 7.83 0.34 -7.86
N MET A 21 7.60 -0.96 -8.03
CA MET A 21 7.51 -1.61 -9.34
C MET A 21 6.08 -1.60 -9.88
N PRO A 22 5.86 -1.33 -11.19
CA PRO A 22 4.54 -1.39 -11.82
C PRO A 22 4.16 -2.83 -12.12
N VAL A 23 3.80 -3.59 -11.07
CA VAL A 23 3.50 -5.03 -11.15
C VAL A 23 2.18 -5.42 -10.50
N ILE A 24 1.46 -4.48 -9.91
CA ILE A 24 0.15 -4.73 -9.32
C ILE A 24 -0.91 -4.68 -10.43
N PHE A 25 -1.74 -5.71 -10.56
CA PHE A 25 -2.84 -5.67 -11.53
C PHE A 25 -3.86 -4.60 -11.13
N GLY A 26 -4.21 -3.73 -12.09
CA GLY A 26 -5.28 -2.74 -11.91
C GLY A 26 -6.66 -3.39 -11.69
N LYS A 27 -7.63 -2.58 -11.24
CA LYS A 27 -9.03 -3.01 -11.15
C LYS A 27 -9.59 -3.34 -12.54
N SER A 28 -10.65 -4.14 -12.59
CA SER A 28 -11.22 -4.84 -13.76
C SER A 28 -11.49 -4.01 -15.03
N SER A 29 -11.40 -2.68 -14.98
CA SER A 29 -11.56 -1.77 -16.11
C SER A 29 -10.26 -1.09 -16.56
N CYS A 30 -9.08 -1.53 -16.10
CA CYS A 30 -7.80 -0.93 -16.44
C CYS A 30 -6.80 -1.99 -16.94
N SER A 31 -6.21 -1.77 -18.12
CA SER A 31 -5.24 -2.70 -18.72
C SER A 31 -3.80 -2.52 -18.22
N GLU A 32 -3.55 -1.60 -17.29
CA GLU A 32 -2.20 -1.25 -16.84
C GLU A 32 -1.84 -1.82 -15.47
N PHE A 33 -0.55 -2.12 -15.31
CA PHE A 33 0.02 -2.43 -14.01
C PHE A 33 0.25 -1.13 -13.22
N SER A 34 -0.14 -1.14 -11.96
CA SER A 34 0.10 -0.03 -11.02
C SER A 34 1.33 -0.30 -10.15
N LYS A 35 1.93 0.79 -9.66
CA LYS A 35 2.98 0.76 -8.62
C LYS A 35 2.41 0.63 -7.20
N GLU A 36 1.15 0.95 -7.03
CA GLU A 36 0.48 0.96 -5.74
C GLU A 36 -0.99 0.57 -5.85
N ALA A 37 -1.51 -0.01 -4.78
CA ALA A 37 -2.93 -0.24 -4.58
C ALA A 37 -3.32 0.26 -3.19
N TYR A 38 -4.56 0.76 -3.08
CA TYR A 38 -5.11 1.23 -1.81
C TYR A 38 -6.31 0.37 -1.44
N THR A 39 -6.45 0.12 -0.15
CA THR A 39 -7.69 -0.41 0.40
C THR A 39 -8.76 0.68 0.47
N ALA A 40 -10.01 0.27 0.64
CA ALA A 40 -11.06 1.16 1.10
C ALA A 40 -10.67 1.83 2.43
N VAL A 41 -11.20 3.04 2.65
CA VAL A 41 -11.03 3.76 3.92
C VAL A 41 -11.99 3.18 4.95
N VAL A 42 -11.46 2.65 6.04
CA VAL A 42 -12.25 2.22 7.20
C VAL A 42 -12.44 3.42 8.13
N TYR A 43 -13.68 3.86 8.29
CA TYR A 43 -14.03 5.06 9.04
C TYR A 43 -14.11 4.81 10.56
N HIS A 44 -13.41 5.63 11.34
CA HIS A 44 -13.51 5.68 12.81
C HIS A 44 -13.47 4.32 13.56
N ASN A 45 -12.72 3.33 13.05
CA ASN A 45 -12.53 2.04 13.73
C ASN A 45 -11.13 1.95 14.36
N ARG A 46 -11.04 1.54 15.63
CA ARG A 46 -9.75 1.34 16.34
C ARG A 46 -9.05 0.04 15.96
N SER A 47 -9.79 -0.92 15.43
CA SER A 47 -9.32 -2.23 14.99
C SER A 47 -9.91 -2.48 13.60
N PRO A 48 -9.37 -1.82 12.54
CA PRO A 48 -9.88 -1.98 11.19
C PRO A 48 -9.54 -3.37 10.63
N ASP A 49 -10.53 -4.02 10.01
CA ASP A 49 -10.37 -5.28 9.30
C ASP A 49 -10.46 -5.06 7.79
N PHE A 50 -9.55 -5.64 7.03
CA PHE A 50 -9.48 -5.53 5.56
C PHE A 50 -9.57 -6.91 4.93
N HIS A 51 -10.35 -7.03 3.85
CA HIS A 51 -10.60 -8.28 3.12
C HIS A 51 -10.31 -8.16 1.62
N GLU A 52 -9.62 -7.09 1.21
CA GLU A 52 -9.30 -6.85 -0.20
C GLU A 52 -8.14 -7.74 -0.65
N GLU A 53 -8.27 -8.27 -1.87
CA GLU A 53 -7.25 -9.08 -2.52
C GLU A 53 -6.52 -8.26 -3.59
N ILE A 54 -5.18 -8.28 -3.55
CA ILE A 54 -4.33 -7.57 -4.50
C ILE A 54 -3.49 -8.61 -5.25
N LYS A 55 -3.65 -8.65 -6.57
CA LYS A 55 -2.86 -9.53 -7.44
C LYS A 55 -1.58 -8.82 -7.87
N VAL A 56 -0.45 -9.50 -7.71
CA VAL A 56 0.88 -9.00 -8.09
C VAL A 56 1.50 -9.94 -9.13
N LYS A 57 2.01 -9.38 -10.23
CA LYS A 57 2.81 -10.12 -11.20
C LYS A 57 4.26 -10.14 -10.73
N LEU A 58 4.67 -11.22 -10.07
CA LEU A 58 6.04 -11.33 -9.57
C LEU A 58 7.06 -11.30 -10.74
N PRO A 59 8.23 -10.67 -10.54
CA PRO A 59 9.36 -10.79 -11.45
C PRO A 59 9.78 -12.25 -11.62
N ALA A 60 10.42 -12.58 -12.74
CA ALA A 60 10.93 -13.92 -12.99
C ALA A 60 12.00 -14.36 -11.97
N THR A 61 12.74 -13.39 -11.43
CA THR A 61 13.76 -13.61 -10.40
C THR A 61 13.45 -12.71 -9.20
N LEU A 62 13.24 -13.31 -8.04
CA LEU A 62 13.16 -12.61 -6.77
C LEU A 62 14.54 -12.53 -6.12
N THR A 63 14.75 -11.48 -5.33
CA THR A 63 15.98 -11.21 -4.58
C THR A 63 15.61 -10.73 -3.18
N ASP A 64 16.59 -10.66 -2.29
CA ASP A 64 16.50 -10.06 -0.95
C ASP A 64 16.01 -8.61 -0.92
N HIS A 65 16.25 -7.84 -1.99
CA HIS A 65 15.72 -6.48 -2.14
C HIS A 65 14.19 -6.39 -2.35
N HIS A 66 13.55 -7.50 -2.72
CA HIS A 66 12.12 -7.51 -3.02
C HIS A 66 11.27 -7.68 -1.77
N HIS A 67 10.33 -6.76 -1.55
CA HIS A 67 9.40 -6.83 -0.43
C HIS A 67 8.04 -6.19 -0.78
N LEU A 68 7.00 -6.66 -0.11
CA LEU A 68 5.72 -5.96 -0.06
C LEU A 68 5.78 -4.91 1.05
N LEU A 69 5.53 -3.66 0.72
CA LEU A 69 5.43 -2.56 1.68
C LEU A 69 3.96 -2.21 1.91
N PHE A 70 3.57 -2.17 3.18
CA PHE A 70 2.26 -1.75 3.64
C PHE A 70 2.43 -0.44 4.41
N THR A 71 1.83 0.64 3.91
CA THR A 71 1.82 1.94 4.58
C THR A 71 0.40 2.28 4.99
N PHE A 72 0.19 2.51 6.28
CA PHE A 72 -1.08 2.89 6.85
C PHE A 72 -1.20 4.40 6.84
N TYR A 73 -2.30 4.92 6.31
CA TYR A 73 -2.59 6.34 6.26
C TYR A 73 -3.84 6.67 7.04
N HIS A 74 -3.80 7.79 7.75
CA HIS A 74 -5.01 8.47 8.18
C HIS A 74 -5.53 9.37 7.06
N VAL A 75 -6.79 9.19 6.66
CA VAL A 75 -7.48 10.02 5.65
C VAL A 75 -8.33 11.10 6.32
N SER A 76 -8.06 12.36 5.99
CA SER A 76 -8.88 13.49 6.45
C SER A 76 -10.19 13.56 5.68
N CYS A 77 -11.33 13.56 6.38
CA CYS A 77 -12.64 13.80 5.78
C CYS A 77 -13.02 15.30 5.73
N GLN A 78 -12.19 16.18 6.31
CA GLN A 78 -12.45 17.62 6.34
C GLN A 78 -11.40 18.33 5.48
N GLN A 79 -11.86 19.11 4.51
CA GLN A 79 -11.01 20.04 3.76
C GLN A 79 -10.77 21.28 4.61
N LYS A 80 -9.83 21.18 5.56
CA LYS A 80 -9.27 22.35 6.25
C LYS A 80 -8.03 22.80 5.48
N GLN A 81 -7.89 24.11 5.28
CA GLN A 81 -6.68 24.69 4.67
C GLN A 81 -5.43 24.14 5.38
N ASN A 82 -4.45 23.70 4.58
CA ASN A 82 -3.14 23.19 5.00
C ASN A 82 -3.13 21.83 5.72
N THR A 83 -4.21 21.05 5.67
CA THR A 83 -4.17 19.67 6.17
C THR A 83 -3.92 18.71 5.01
N PRO A 84 -2.88 17.85 5.05
CA PRO A 84 -2.69 16.85 4.02
C PRO A 84 -3.89 15.89 4.00
N LEU A 85 -4.30 15.49 2.79
CA LEU A 85 -5.41 14.54 2.61
C LEU A 85 -5.11 13.22 3.33
N GLU A 86 -3.86 12.77 3.22
CA GLU A 86 -3.35 11.54 3.82
C GLU A 86 -2.16 11.83 4.71
N THR A 87 -2.18 11.32 5.93
CA THR A 87 -1.05 11.40 6.87
C THR A 87 -0.57 9.99 7.19
N PRO A 88 0.70 9.63 6.93
CA PRO A 88 1.24 8.33 7.31
C PRO A 88 1.11 8.14 8.83
N VAL A 89 0.63 6.97 9.26
CA VAL A 89 0.53 6.61 10.68
C VAL A 89 1.47 5.48 11.08
N GLY A 90 1.97 4.72 10.11
CA GLY A 90 2.91 3.62 10.31
C GLY A 90 3.10 2.82 9.03
N TYR A 91 4.07 1.92 9.05
CA TYR A 91 4.34 1.01 7.94
C TYR A 91 4.85 -0.33 8.46
N THR A 92 4.74 -1.36 7.64
CA THR A 92 5.36 -2.68 7.84
C THR A 92 5.65 -3.28 6.47
N TRP A 93 6.50 -4.30 6.40
CA TRP A 93 6.83 -4.97 5.15
C TRP A 93 6.97 -6.47 5.32
N ILE A 94 6.83 -7.18 4.21
CA ILE A 94 7.02 -8.63 4.13
C ILE A 94 8.07 -8.89 3.04
N PRO A 95 9.24 -9.49 3.38
CA PRO A 95 10.23 -9.87 2.39
C PRO A 95 9.66 -10.98 1.48
N MET A 96 9.95 -10.90 0.18
CA MET A 96 9.44 -11.87 -0.80
C MET A 96 10.32 -13.12 -0.91
N LEU A 97 11.49 -13.11 -0.29
CA LEU A 97 12.39 -14.25 -0.19
C LEU A 97 12.70 -14.51 1.30
N GLN A 98 12.44 -15.73 1.78
CA GLN A 98 12.86 -16.15 3.13
C GLN A 98 14.34 -16.55 3.11
N ASN A 99 15.11 -16.07 4.07
CA ASN A 99 16.55 -16.36 4.28
C ASN A 99 17.51 -15.78 3.22
N GLY A 100 17.18 -14.61 2.65
CA GLY A 100 18.17 -13.81 1.91
C GLY A 100 19.27 -13.28 2.83
#